data_AF-A0A4V3JYG3-F1
#
_entry.id   AF-A0A4V3JYG3-F1
#
_cell.length_a   1.000
_cell.length_b   1.000
_cell.length_c   1.000
_cell.angle_alpha   90.00
_cell.angle_beta   90.00
_cell.angle_gamma   90.00
#
_symmetry.space_group_name_H-M   'P 1'
#
loop_
_entity.id
_entity.type
_entity.pdbx_description
1 polymer ?
#
loop_
_entity_poly.entity_id
_entity_poly.type
_entity_poly.pdbx_seq_one_letter_code
_entity_poly.pdbx_strand_id
1 'polypeptide(L)'
;MNSHCLKCGLTESTFRKTGKFGCSSCIFVFLPESSFSRISSDQIIKLRESETALKPKHKFDWKNISFRVRITRCLREGFFPYYSSEKGSIVSFLEKKGLALQEGEFSESKGLETTSEQMERFYSNGEDHLRYEKIWKQDTFDGKKQGLDGKFLKILFEKGIWAWSPRIGFINSCPTNCGRGDRLSVQARLSPSDFSLASDYLTPFLGFGVEFTVLSDDRRDGSLSSVGVPTQISCKNGNPIQKRRFFKILGLLGLA
;
A
#
# COMPACT_ATOMS: atom_id res chain seq x y z
N MET A 1 14.13 -25.25 12.01
CA MET A 1 12.99 -24.47 11.45
C MET A 1 12.04 -25.45 10.79
N ASN A 2 10.73 -25.32 11.00
CA ASN A 2 9.76 -26.21 10.35
C ASN A 2 9.73 -25.95 8.85
N SER A 3 9.74 -27.00 8.03
CA SER A 3 9.65 -26.91 6.56
C SER A 3 8.25 -26.56 6.05
N HIS A 4 7.26 -26.50 6.96
CA HIS A 4 5.87 -26.21 6.66
C HIS A 4 5.15 -25.59 7.87
N CYS A 5 4.03 -24.93 7.61
CA CYS A 5 3.17 -24.35 8.63
C CYS A 5 2.24 -25.42 9.21
N LEU A 6 2.32 -25.67 10.52
CA LEU A 6 1.48 -26.67 11.19
C LEU A 6 -0.02 -26.37 11.14
N LYS A 7 -0.41 -25.09 11.05
CA LYS A 7 -1.82 -24.69 11.02
C LYS A 7 -2.48 -24.90 9.66
N CYS A 8 -1.77 -24.64 8.56
CA CYS A 8 -2.36 -24.63 7.21
C CYS A 8 -1.67 -25.52 6.18
N GLY A 9 -0.62 -26.25 6.58
CA GLY A 9 0.13 -27.16 5.70
C GLY A 9 0.97 -26.48 4.61
N LEU A 10 0.99 -25.14 4.52
CA LEU A 10 1.81 -24.43 3.53
C LEU A 10 3.28 -24.83 3.70
N THR A 11 3.98 -25.17 2.63
CA THR A 11 5.40 -25.56 2.69
C THR A 11 6.31 -24.37 2.38
N GLU A 12 7.57 -24.45 2.80
CA GLU A 12 8.58 -23.43 2.48
C GLU A 12 8.81 -23.30 0.97
N SER A 13 8.81 -24.43 0.24
CA SER A 13 8.94 -24.42 -1.23
C SER A 13 7.78 -23.67 -1.89
N THR A 14 6.55 -23.91 -1.45
CA THR A 14 5.38 -23.18 -1.95
C THR A 14 5.47 -21.70 -1.57
N PHE A 15 5.83 -21.38 -0.33
CA PHE A 15 6.01 -20.00 0.11
C PHE A 15 7.07 -19.25 -0.71
N ARG A 16 8.23 -19.86 -0.99
CA ARG A 16 9.29 -19.25 -1.81
C ARG A 16 8.84 -18.99 -3.24
N LYS A 17 7.94 -19.81 -3.78
CA LYS A 17 7.37 -19.63 -5.13
C LYS A 17 6.30 -18.54 -5.17
N THR A 18 5.40 -18.50 -4.17
CA THR A 18 4.23 -17.61 -4.19
C THR A 18 4.45 -16.29 -3.48
N GLY A 19 5.37 -16.25 -2.51
CA GLY A 19 5.56 -15.15 -1.58
C GLY A 19 4.35 -14.89 -0.67
N LYS A 20 3.44 -15.85 -0.49
CA LYS A 20 2.17 -15.67 0.21
C LYS A 20 1.99 -16.62 1.40
N PHE A 21 1.46 -16.09 2.49
CA PHE A 21 1.05 -16.85 3.66
C PHE A 21 -0.32 -17.48 3.49
N GLY A 22 -0.47 -18.68 4.06
CA GLY A 22 -1.74 -19.41 4.09
C GLY A 22 -2.58 -19.12 5.32
N CYS A 23 -1.98 -18.63 6.41
CA CYS A 23 -2.65 -18.23 7.64
C CYS A 23 -1.73 -17.35 8.50
N SER A 24 -2.26 -16.82 9.60
CA SER A 24 -1.52 -15.99 10.55
C SER A 24 -0.27 -16.65 11.15
N SER A 25 -0.24 -17.98 11.29
CA SER A 25 0.92 -18.71 11.85
C SER A 25 2.11 -18.83 10.88
N CYS A 26 1.89 -18.69 9.56
CA CYS A 26 2.95 -18.84 8.55
C CYS A 26 4.10 -17.85 8.76
N ILE A 27 3.79 -16.67 9.31
CA ILE A 27 4.76 -15.61 9.52
C ILE A 27 5.89 -16.00 10.48
N PHE A 28 5.60 -16.86 11.46
CA PHE A 28 6.58 -17.33 12.45
C PHE A 28 7.38 -18.53 11.95
N VAL A 29 6.99 -19.11 10.81
CA VAL A 29 7.64 -20.27 10.19
C VAL A 29 8.61 -19.82 9.11
N PHE A 30 8.16 -18.94 8.21
CA PHE A 30 8.90 -18.63 6.98
C PHE A 30 9.71 -17.34 7.01
N LEU A 31 9.49 -16.47 8.00
CA LEU A 31 10.27 -15.25 8.15
C LEU A 31 11.10 -15.31 9.43
N PRO A 32 12.42 -15.06 9.36
CA PRO A 32 13.25 -14.95 10.54
C PRO A 32 12.85 -13.73 11.38
N GLU A 33 13.13 -13.76 12.68
CA GLU A 33 12.82 -12.62 13.58
C GLU A 33 13.45 -11.30 13.11
N SER A 34 14.62 -11.38 12.47
CA SER A 34 15.31 -10.23 11.86
C SER A 34 14.53 -9.59 10.71
N SER A 35 13.62 -10.29 10.04
CA SER A 35 12.75 -9.69 9.01
C SER A 35 11.75 -8.69 9.59
N PHE A 36 11.57 -8.66 10.91
CA PHE A 36 10.70 -7.70 11.60
C PHE A 36 11.48 -6.62 12.35
N SER A 37 12.82 -6.65 12.30
CA SER A 37 13.62 -5.60 12.92
C SER A 37 13.34 -4.27 12.23
N ARG A 38 12.88 -3.30 13.01
CA ARG A 38 12.76 -1.91 12.57
C ARG A 38 14.15 -1.41 12.18
N ILE A 39 14.18 -0.52 11.19
CA ILE A 39 15.35 0.21 10.65
C ILE A 39 16.54 0.22 11.62
N SER A 40 17.70 -0.29 11.19
CA SER A 40 18.90 -0.25 12.01
C SER A 40 19.35 1.19 12.28
N SER A 41 20.00 1.43 13.41
CA SER A 41 20.52 2.75 13.77
C SER A 41 21.39 3.37 12.67
N ASP A 42 22.18 2.56 11.96
CA ASP A 42 23.04 2.99 10.85
C ASP A 42 22.25 3.48 9.64
N GLN A 43 21.09 2.87 9.38
CA GLN A 43 20.18 3.35 8.35
C GLN A 43 19.59 4.71 8.75
N ILE A 44 19.25 4.92 10.03
CA ILE A 44 18.77 6.22 10.54
C ILE A 44 19.84 7.32 10.39
N ILE A 45 21.12 6.98 10.59
CA ILE A 45 22.25 7.92 10.47
C ILE A 45 22.47 8.33 9.00
N LYS A 46 22.58 7.38 8.07
CA LYS A 46 22.64 7.67 6.62
C LYS A 46 21.43 8.47 6.14
N LEU A 47 20.25 8.18 6.71
CA LEU A 47 19.02 8.91 6.43
C LEU A 47 19.13 10.38 6.84
N ARG A 48 19.74 10.73 7.99
CA ARG A 48 19.93 12.12 8.43
C ARG A 48 20.96 12.88 7.59
N GLU A 49 22.04 12.22 7.19
CA GLU A 49 23.09 12.82 6.35
C GLU A 49 22.57 13.18 4.94
N SER A 50 21.63 12.40 4.41
CA SER A 50 20.95 12.73 3.14
C SER A 50 19.95 13.89 3.23
N GLU A 51 19.56 14.34 4.44
CA GLU A 51 18.53 15.38 4.59
C GLU A 51 19.03 16.81 4.36
N THR A 52 20.35 17.04 4.38
CA THR A 52 20.95 18.37 4.22
C THR A 52 21.13 18.80 2.76
N ALA A 53 20.93 17.90 1.78
CA ALA A 53 21.07 18.16 0.34
C ALA A 53 19.74 18.16 -0.44
N LEU A 54 18.60 18.36 0.23
CA LEU A 54 17.29 17.84 -0.20
C LEU A 54 16.47 18.63 -1.24
N LYS A 55 16.83 19.84 -1.65
CA LYS A 55 16.00 20.52 -2.67
C LYS A 55 16.39 20.05 -4.07
N PRO A 56 15.48 19.45 -4.85
CA PRO A 56 15.77 19.19 -6.24
C PRO A 56 16.10 20.51 -6.93
N LYS A 57 17.18 20.52 -7.71
CA LYS A 57 17.59 21.70 -8.49
C LYS A 57 16.62 22.00 -9.64
N HIS A 58 15.85 20.99 -10.02
CA HIS A 58 14.88 21.01 -11.11
C HIS A 58 13.46 21.05 -10.57
N LYS A 59 12.59 21.85 -11.21
CA LYS A 59 11.16 21.86 -10.92
C LYS A 59 10.47 20.91 -11.90
N PHE A 60 9.87 19.86 -11.35
CA PHE A 60 9.16 18.85 -12.14
C PHE A 60 7.77 19.34 -12.55
N ASP A 61 7.38 19.07 -13.80
CA ASP A 61 6.03 19.36 -14.32
C ASP A 61 5.13 18.12 -14.22
N TRP A 62 4.64 17.85 -13.01
CA TRP A 62 3.73 16.73 -12.76
C TRP A 62 2.35 16.99 -13.36
N LYS A 63 1.80 16.01 -14.09
CA LYS A 63 0.43 16.04 -14.63
C LYS A 63 -0.44 14.94 -14.03
N ASN A 64 -1.75 15.15 -14.02
CA ASN A 64 -2.75 14.17 -13.59
C ASN A 64 -2.47 13.56 -12.20
N ILE A 65 -2.16 14.43 -11.23
CA ILE A 65 -1.79 14.01 -9.88
C ILE A 65 -3.01 13.41 -9.18
N SER A 66 -2.84 12.20 -8.65
CA SER A 66 -3.80 11.55 -7.78
C SER A 66 -3.09 10.91 -6.60
N PHE A 67 -3.74 10.97 -5.46
CA PHE A 67 -3.27 10.36 -4.24
C PHE A 67 -4.12 9.15 -3.93
N ARG A 68 -3.51 8.17 -3.26
CA ARG A 68 -4.18 6.95 -2.88
C ARG A 68 -3.67 6.46 -1.54
N VAL A 69 -4.63 6.09 -0.69
CA VAL A 69 -4.38 5.28 0.50
C VAL A 69 -4.98 3.91 0.25
N ARG A 70 -4.20 2.86 0.54
CA ARG A 70 -4.65 1.47 0.55
C ARG A 70 -4.39 0.86 1.91
N ILE A 71 -5.34 0.10 2.46
CA ILE A 71 -5.17 -0.68 3.68
C ILE A 71 -5.61 -2.12 3.43
N THR A 72 -4.82 -3.13 3.79
CA THR A 72 -5.20 -4.54 3.62
C THR A 72 -5.30 -5.29 4.94
N ARG A 73 -6.22 -6.25 5.02
CA ARG A 73 -6.49 -7.08 6.19
C ARG A 73 -6.81 -8.51 5.82
N CYS A 74 -6.33 -9.43 6.66
CA CYS A 74 -6.79 -10.80 6.71
C CYS A 74 -7.47 -11.10 8.05
N LEU A 75 -8.53 -11.91 8.03
CA LEU A 75 -9.17 -12.43 9.23
C LEU A 75 -8.18 -13.15 10.15
N ARG A 76 -8.42 -13.02 11.46
CA ARG A 76 -7.61 -13.68 12.49
C ARG A 76 -7.70 -15.19 12.42
N GLU A 77 -8.93 -15.66 12.25
CA GLU A 77 -9.26 -17.08 12.18
C GLU A 77 -9.40 -17.54 10.73
N GLY A 78 -9.24 -18.86 10.54
CA GLY A 78 -9.28 -19.48 9.23
C GLY A 78 -7.97 -19.35 8.43
N PHE A 79 -8.12 -19.52 7.12
CA PHE A 79 -7.03 -19.45 6.14
C PHE A 79 -7.14 -18.16 5.35
N PHE A 80 -6.01 -17.67 4.86
CA PHE A 80 -5.93 -16.49 3.99
C PHE A 80 -6.42 -16.80 2.56
N PRO A 81 -6.66 -15.79 1.71
CA PRO A 81 -7.21 -15.95 0.35
C PRO A 81 -6.45 -16.87 -0.59
N TYR A 82 -5.22 -17.26 -0.25
CA TYR A 82 -4.54 -18.33 -0.95
C TYR A 82 -5.31 -19.67 -0.90
N TYR A 83 -6.07 -19.92 0.18
CA TYR A 83 -6.87 -21.12 0.38
C TYR A 83 -8.39 -20.86 0.45
N SER A 84 -8.82 -19.76 1.07
CA SER A 84 -10.25 -19.42 1.21
C SER A 84 -10.47 -17.91 1.04
N SER A 85 -11.36 -17.51 0.15
CA SER A 85 -11.63 -16.09 -0.10
C SER A 85 -12.44 -15.41 1.01
N GLU A 86 -13.19 -16.16 1.82
CA GLU A 86 -14.06 -15.65 2.91
C GLU A 86 -14.96 -14.46 2.50
N LYS A 87 -15.30 -14.33 1.21
CA LYS A 87 -16.00 -13.16 0.64
C LYS A 87 -17.31 -12.88 1.38
N GLY A 88 -18.16 -13.90 1.52
CA GLY A 88 -19.46 -13.78 2.20
C GLY A 88 -19.31 -13.35 3.66
N SER A 89 -18.38 -13.98 4.39
CA SER A 89 -18.06 -13.66 5.78
C SER A 89 -17.66 -12.19 5.97
N ILE A 90 -16.82 -11.66 5.07
CA ILE A 90 -16.36 -10.26 5.10
C ILE A 90 -17.48 -9.28 4.79
N VAL A 91 -18.28 -9.54 3.73
CA VAL A 91 -19.41 -8.69 3.34
C VAL A 91 -20.40 -8.58 4.49
N SER A 92 -20.89 -9.72 5.00
CA SER A 92 -21.84 -9.75 6.11
C SER A 92 -21.28 -9.11 7.39
N PHE A 93 -19.97 -9.21 7.62
CA PHE A 93 -19.32 -8.54 8.74
C PHE A 93 -19.36 -7.01 8.60
N LEU A 94 -19.04 -6.47 7.43
CA LEU A 94 -19.03 -5.03 7.16
C LEU A 94 -20.45 -4.45 7.25
N GLU A 95 -21.44 -5.15 6.70
CA GLU A 95 -22.86 -4.79 6.82
C GLU A 95 -23.31 -4.72 8.29
N LYS A 96 -22.97 -5.72 9.11
CA LYS A 96 -23.27 -5.74 10.56
C LYS A 96 -22.62 -4.57 11.31
N LYS A 97 -21.50 -4.05 10.83
CA LYS A 97 -20.83 -2.86 11.40
C LYS A 97 -21.40 -1.55 10.84
N GLY A 98 -22.50 -1.61 10.08
CA GLY A 98 -23.17 -0.47 9.47
C GLY A 98 -22.34 0.16 8.36
N LEU A 99 -21.47 -0.62 7.72
CA LEU A 99 -20.82 -0.27 6.46
C LEU A 99 -21.56 -1.03 5.36
N ALA A 100 -22.83 -0.68 5.14
CA ALA A 100 -23.60 -1.25 4.05
C ALA A 100 -22.94 -0.82 2.75
N LEU A 101 -22.23 -1.75 2.11
CA LEU A 101 -21.49 -1.49 0.90
C LEU A 101 -22.48 -1.50 -0.26
N GLN A 102 -22.61 -0.39 -0.99
CA GLN A 102 -23.50 -0.34 -2.16
C GLN A 102 -23.01 -1.34 -3.23
N GLU A 103 -23.94 -1.89 -4.02
CA GLU A 103 -23.59 -2.66 -5.22
C GLU A 103 -22.70 -1.79 -6.14
N GLY A 104 -21.41 -2.14 -6.23
CA GLY A 104 -20.38 -1.35 -6.91
C GLY A 104 -19.19 -0.96 -6.03
N GLU A 105 -19.34 -0.95 -4.70
CA GLU A 105 -18.24 -0.68 -3.76
C GLU A 105 -17.29 -1.86 -3.60
N PHE A 106 -17.78 -3.09 -3.85
CA PHE A 106 -16.97 -4.27 -4.13
C PHE A 106 -16.69 -4.38 -5.63
N SER A 107 -15.57 -3.81 -6.08
CA SER A 107 -15.13 -3.99 -7.47
C SER A 107 -14.48 -5.36 -7.65
N GLU A 108 -15.14 -6.25 -8.40
CA GLU A 108 -14.50 -7.41 -9.02
C GLU A 108 -13.63 -6.92 -10.18
N SER A 109 -12.44 -6.39 -9.87
CA SER A 109 -11.38 -6.08 -10.84
C SER A 109 -11.88 -5.50 -12.18
N LYS A 110 -12.79 -4.52 -12.12
CA LYS A 110 -13.18 -3.71 -13.27
C LYS A 110 -13.08 -2.27 -12.83
N GLY A 111 -12.03 -1.61 -13.32
CA GLY A 111 -11.86 -0.17 -13.22
C GLY A 111 -13.03 0.48 -13.94
N LEU A 112 -14.02 0.92 -13.17
CA LEU A 112 -15.02 1.84 -13.65
C LEU A 112 -14.54 3.24 -13.33
N GLU A 113 -14.30 4.01 -14.38
CA GLU A 113 -14.10 5.46 -14.32
C GLU A 113 -15.39 6.07 -13.81
N THR A 114 -15.43 6.43 -12.54
CA THR A 114 -16.36 7.46 -12.09
C THR A 114 -15.60 8.78 -12.12
N THR A 115 -16.23 9.77 -12.76
CA THR A 115 -15.89 11.19 -12.84
C THR A 115 -15.79 11.91 -11.49
N SER A 116 -15.81 11.17 -10.38
CA SER A 116 -15.71 11.72 -9.04
C SER A 116 -14.27 12.07 -8.70
N GLU A 117 -14.05 13.29 -8.20
CA GLU A 117 -12.76 13.77 -7.68
C GLU A 117 -12.23 12.90 -6.54
N GLN A 118 -13.12 12.15 -5.87
CA GLN A 118 -12.79 11.22 -4.79
C GLN A 118 -13.52 9.89 -4.96
N MET A 119 -12.84 8.79 -4.65
CA MET A 119 -13.34 7.43 -4.78
C MET A 119 -12.92 6.62 -3.56
N GLU A 120 -13.84 5.87 -2.99
CA GLU A 120 -13.62 5.01 -1.84
C GLU A 120 -14.19 3.62 -2.14
N ARG A 121 -13.41 2.56 -1.92
CA ARG A 121 -13.75 1.19 -2.36
C ARG A 121 -13.26 0.13 -1.38
N PHE A 122 -13.97 -0.99 -1.36
CA PHE A 122 -13.55 -2.20 -0.68
C PHE A 122 -13.37 -3.34 -1.70
N TYR A 123 -12.40 -4.21 -1.45
CA TYR A 123 -12.11 -5.36 -2.30
C TYR A 123 -11.99 -6.58 -1.41
N SER A 124 -12.72 -7.65 -1.74
CA SER A 124 -12.73 -8.94 -1.00
C SER A 124 -12.21 -10.10 -1.82
N ASN A 125 -12.07 -9.94 -3.14
CA ASN A 125 -11.57 -10.97 -4.06
C ASN A 125 -10.07 -10.77 -4.37
N GLY A 126 -9.30 -10.38 -3.36
CA GLY A 126 -7.91 -9.98 -3.53
C GLY A 126 -6.90 -10.98 -2.98
N GLU A 127 -5.65 -10.53 -2.93
CA GLU A 127 -4.56 -11.21 -2.23
C GLU A 127 -4.81 -11.34 -0.72
N ASP A 128 -5.50 -10.36 -0.14
CA ASP A 128 -5.91 -10.26 1.26
C ASP A 128 -7.44 -10.28 1.33
N HIS A 129 -8.02 -10.75 2.45
CA HIS A 129 -9.48 -10.89 2.61
C HIS A 129 -10.24 -9.57 2.45
N LEU A 130 -9.63 -8.48 2.89
CA LEU A 130 -10.16 -7.14 2.73
C LEU A 130 -9.05 -6.22 2.28
N ARG A 131 -9.35 -5.39 1.29
CA ARG A 131 -8.54 -4.24 0.91
C ARG A 131 -9.46 -3.04 0.80
N TYR A 132 -9.15 -2.01 1.56
CA TYR A 132 -9.78 -0.71 1.48
C TYR A 132 -8.90 0.22 0.65
N GLU A 133 -9.50 1.03 -0.21
CA GLU A 133 -8.81 2.06 -0.98
C GLU A 133 -9.58 3.36 -1.00
N LYS A 134 -8.86 4.48 -0.81
CA LYS A 134 -9.35 5.82 -1.06
C LYS A 134 -8.42 6.49 -2.06
N ILE A 135 -8.97 6.99 -3.16
CA ILE A 135 -8.28 7.70 -4.23
C ILE A 135 -8.88 9.10 -4.33
N TRP A 136 -8.05 10.11 -4.51
CA TRP A 136 -8.53 11.45 -4.82
C TRP A 136 -7.58 12.18 -5.76
N LYS A 137 -8.14 12.98 -6.65
CA LYS A 137 -7.41 13.86 -7.56
C LYS A 137 -7.21 15.22 -6.89
N GLN A 138 -6.07 15.86 -7.14
CA GLN A 138 -5.79 17.17 -6.58
C GLN A 138 -4.77 17.92 -7.41
N ASP A 139 -5.04 19.20 -7.67
CA ASP A 139 -4.11 20.10 -8.35
C ASP A 139 -3.05 20.69 -7.39
N THR A 140 -3.37 20.87 -6.09
CA THR A 140 -2.46 21.36 -5.03
C THR A 140 -2.79 20.79 -3.65
N PHE A 141 -1.80 20.28 -2.89
CA PHE A 141 -1.99 19.59 -1.60
C PHE A 141 -2.47 20.50 -0.47
N ASP A 142 -3.76 20.42 -0.14
CA ASP A 142 -4.34 20.95 1.11
C ASP A 142 -4.63 19.79 2.08
N GLY A 143 -3.77 19.64 3.10
CA GLY A 143 -3.85 18.59 4.10
C GLY A 143 -5.09 18.62 5.01
N LYS A 144 -5.98 19.62 4.88
CA LYS A 144 -7.18 19.77 5.74
C LYS A 144 -8.42 18.99 5.28
N LYS A 145 -8.51 18.53 4.04
CA LYS A 145 -9.78 18.00 3.47
C LYS A 145 -9.85 16.49 3.18
N GLN A 146 -8.86 15.69 3.61
CA GLN A 146 -8.65 14.35 3.04
C GLN A 146 -8.59 13.21 4.07
N GLY A 147 -9.07 13.46 5.30
CA GLY A 147 -9.15 12.42 6.34
C GLY A 147 -9.84 11.16 5.83
N LEU A 148 -9.33 10.00 6.22
CA LEU A 148 -10.06 8.74 6.11
C LEU A 148 -11.20 8.81 7.14
N ASP A 149 -12.40 8.36 6.79
CA ASP A 149 -13.51 8.33 7.74
C ASP A 149 -13.11 7.49 8.97
N GLY A 150 -13.24 8.12 10.15
CA GLY A 150 -12.88 7.53 11.43
C GLY A 150 -13.63 6.21 11.72
N LYS A 151 -14.83 6.03 11.17
CA LYS A 151 -15.60 4.78 11.29
C LYS A 151 -14.89 3.62 10.58
N PHE A 152 -14.44 3.84 9.33
CA PHE A 152 -13.68 2.82 8.59
C PHE A 152 -12.37 2.51 9.26
N LEU A 153 -11.62 3.53 9.70
CA LEU A 153 -10.37 3.30 10.40
C LEU A 153 -10.56 2.49 11.67
N LYS A 154 -11.60 2.78 12.45
CA LYS A 154 -11.88 2.02 13.67
C LYS A 154 -12.04 0.52 13.38
N ILE A 155 -12.77 0.18 12.33
CA ILE A 155 -13.00 -1.22 11.92
C ILE A 155 -11.72 -1.83 11.36
N LEU A 156 -11.01 -1.13 10.47
CA LEU A 156 -9.75 -1.61 9.87
C LEU A 156 -8.63 -1.78 10.90
N PHE A 157 -8.68 -1.10 12.05
CA PHE A 157 -7.67 -1.23 13.11
C PHE A 157 -8.18 -2.05 14.31
N GLU A 158 -9.32 -2.74 14.19
CA GLU A 158 -9.88 -3.59 15.24
C GLU A 158 -9.11 -4.92 15.38
N LYS A 159 -8.17 -4.97 16.33
CA LYS A 159 -7.26 -6.13 16.52
C LYS A 159 -7.98 -7.45 16.76
N GLY A 160 -9.19 -7.45 17.32
CA GLY A 160 -9.97 -8.65 17.66
C GLY A 160 -10.43 -9.45 16.43
N ILE A 161 -10.48 -8.81 15.27
CA ILE A 161 -11.09 -9.35 14.05
C ILE A 161 -10.02 -9.79 13.06
N TRP A 162 -9.01 -8.94 12.91
CA TRP A 162 -7.93 -9.14 11.96
C TRP A 162 -6.79 -9.94 12.58
N ALA A 163 -6.08 -10.70 11.76
CA ALA A 163 -4.86 -11.37 12.17
C ALA A 163 -3.86 -10.33 12.66
N TRP A 164 -3.42 -10.46 13.91
CA TRP A 164 -2.57 -9.48 14.57
C TRP A 164 -1.63 -10.16 15.56
N SER A 165 -0.39 -9.68 15.64
CA SER A 165 0.54 -10.03 16.71
C SER A 165 1.19 -8.79 17.32
N PRO A 166 1.53 -8.80 18.62
CA PRO A 166 2.20 -7.67 19.26
C PRO A 166 3.54 -7.30 18.61
N ARG A 167 4.28 -8.30 18.12
CA ARG A 167 5.61 -8.12 17.54
C ARG A 167 5.58 -7.51 16.14
N ILE A 168 4.57 -7.86 15.35
CA ILE A 168 4.53 -7.55 13.91
C ILE A 168 3.50 -6.47 13.60
N GLY A 169 2.33 -6.50 14.25
CA GLY A 169 1.15 -5.75 13.86
C GLY A 169 0.14 -6.66 13.15
N PHE A 170 -0.63 -6.10 12.23
CA PHE A 170 -1.55 -6.85 11.39
C PHE A 170 -0.78 -7.78 10.45
N ILE A 171 -1.27 -9.01 10.33
CA ILE A 171 -0.69 -10.05 9.49
C ILE A 171 -1.57 -10.18 8.25
N ASN A 172 -0.94 -10.16 7.09
CA ASN A 172 -1.58 -10.19 5.78
C ASN A 172 -0.99 -11.32 4.94
N SER A 173 -1.62 -11.64 3.81
CA SER A 173 -1.22 -12.72 2.92
C SER A 173 0.18 -12.49 2.35
N CYS A 174 0.48 -11.30 1.83
CA CYS A 174 1.86 -10.97 1.50
C CYS A 174 2.63 -10.43 2.71
N PRO A 175 3.83 -10.96 3.00
CA PRO A 175 4.76 -10.45 4.00
C PRO A 175 4.91 -8.93 4.01
N THR A 176 5.02 -8.34 2.81
CA THR A 176 5.29 -6.91 2.65
C THR A 176 4.09 -6.02 2.99
N ASN A 177 2.89 -6.59 3.17
CA ASN A 177 1.70 -5.90 3.68
C ASN A 177 1.52 -6.12 5.19
N CYS A 178 2.35 -6.90 5.88
CA CYS A 178 2.26 -7.08 7.33
C CYS A 178 2.72 -5.81 8.06
N GLY A 179 2.18 -5.52 9.25
CA GLY A 179 2.47 -4.29 10.01
C GLY A 179 1.21 -3.46 10.24
N ARG A 180 1.22 -2.20 9.80
CA ARG A 180 -0.01 -1.40 9.70
C ARG A 180 -0.84 -1.79 8.47
N GLY A 181 -0.21 -2.43 7.48
CA GLY A 181 -0.84 -2.85 6.23
C GLY A 181 -1.35 -1.70 5.38
N ASP A 182 -0.85 -0.47 5.62
CA ASP A 182 -1.17 0.71 4.84
C ASP A 182 -0.11 0.98 3.77
N ARG A 183 -0.55 1.46 2.61
CA ARG A 183 0.30 1.99 1.53
C ARG A 183 -0.23 3.36 1.16
N LEU A 184 0.63 4.36 1.24
CA LEU A 184 0.38 5.72 0.75
C LEU A 184 1.02 5.83 -0.63
N SER A 185 0.35 6.42 -1.60
CA SER A 185 0.90 6.57 -2.95
C SER A 185 0.43 7.85 -3.62
N VAL A 186 1.29 8.41 -4.46
CA VAL A 186 0.97 9.43 -5.44
C VAL A 186 1.20 8.83 -6.82
N GLN A 187 0.20 8.94 -7.68
CA GLN A 187 0.28 8.60 -9.09
C GLN A 187 0.22 9.88 -9.91
N ALA A 188 1.14 10.05 -10.85
CA ALA A 188 1.23 11.22 -11.69
C ALA A 188 1.96 10.88 -13.00
N ARG A 189 1.90 11.78 -13.98
CA ARG A 189 2.65 11.67 -15.24
C ARG A 189 3.77 12.69 -15.28
N LEU A 190 4.90 12.29 -15.88
CA LEU A 190 6.07 13.13 -16.12
C LEU A 190 6.49 13.08 -17.58
N SER A 191 7.14 14.12 -18.09
CA SER A 191 7.88 14.00 -19.36
C SER A 191 9.00 12.94 -19.22
N PRO A 192 9.46 12.29 -20.32
CA PRO A 192 10.57 11.34 -20.24
C PRO A 192 11.85 11.94 -19.60
N SER A 193 12.14 13.21 -19.86
CA SER A 193 13.26 13.93 -19.25
C SER A 193 13.06 14.13 -17.75
N ASP A 194 11.86 14.56 -17.33
CA ASP A 194 11.55 14.74 -15.91
C ASP A 194 11.56 13.42 -15.16
N PHE A 195 11.11 12.33 -15.80
CA PHE A 195 11.16 10.99 -15.22
C PHE A 195 12.59 10.57 -14.87
N SER A 196 13.54 10.76 -15.80
CA SER A 196 14.95 10.45 -15.55
C SER A 196 15.49 11.23 -14.35
N LEU A 197 15.24 12.55 -14.33
CA LEU A 197 15.69 13.42 -13.25
C LEU A 197 15.04 13.07 -11.89
N ALA A 198 13.75 12.71 -11.90
CA ALA A 198 13.03 12.29 -10.71
C ALA A 198 13.57 10.94 -10.20
N SER A 199 13.86 10.01 -11.10
CA SER A 199 14.47 8.72 -10.76
C SER A 199 15.84 8.89 -10.10
N ASP A 200 16.70 9.74 -10.68
CA ASP A 200 18.03 10.02 -10.14
C ASP A 200 17.93 10.66 -8.75
N TYR A 201 17.04 11.64 -8.59
CA TYR A 201 16.79 12.29 -7.31
C TYR A 201 16.21 11.33 -6.26
N LEU A 202 15.34 10.40 -6.65
CA LEU A 202 14.68 9.46 -5.74
C LEU A 202 15.54 8.26 -5.38
N THR A 203 16.54 7.91 -6.19
CA THR A 203 17.40 6.73 -6.02
C THR A 203 17.96 6.60 -4.59
N PRO A 204 18.49 7.66 -3.93
CA PRO A 204 18.99 7.59 -2.56
C PRO A 204 17.92 7.27 -1.50
N PHE A 205 16.63 7.41 -1.83
CA PHE A 205 15.51 7.18 -0.92
C PHE A 205 14.84 5.82 -1.11
N LEU A 206 15.15 5.09 -2.20
CA LEU A 206 14.55 3.80 -2.49
C LEU A 206 14.97 2.73 -1.47
N GLY A 207 14.10 1.74 -1.26
CA GLY A 207 14.36 0.63 -0.32
C GLY A 207 14.07 0.95 1.16
N PHE A 208 13.80 2.21 1.51
CA PHE A 208 13.43 2.66 2.88
C PHE A 208 11.92 2.75 3.12
N GLY A 209 11.17 1.82 2.54
CA GLY A 209 9.71 1.88 2.49
C GLY A 209 9.17 2.83 1.41
N VAL A 210 10.03 3.59 0.73
CA VAL A 210 9.69 4.37 -0.47
C VAL A 210 9.99 3.53 -1.73
N GLU A 211 9.03 3.49 -2.64
CA GLU A 211 9.12 2.87 -3.96
C GLU A 211 8.81 3.92 -5.03
N PHE A 212 9.54 3.88 -6.15
CA PHE A 212 9.25 4.63 -7.36
C PHE A 212 9.13 3.66 -8.53
N THR A 213 7.99 3.66 -9.21
CA THR A 213 7.67 2.66 -10.23
C THR A 213 6.96 3.29 -11.42
N VAL A 214 7.27 2.82 -12.63
CA VAL A 214 6.46 3.07 -13.83
C VAL A 214 5.20 2.21 -13.73
N LEU A 215 4.04 2.78 -14.04
CA LEU A 215 2.78 2.03 -14.10
C LEU A 215 2.65 1.40 -15.48
N SER A 216 2.45 0.08 -15.52
CA SER A 216 2.45 -0.71 -16.76
C SER A 216 1.12 -0.68 -17.55
N ASP A 217 0.15 0.15 -17.15
CA ASP A 217 -1.27 -0.01 -17.53
C ASP A 217 -1.84 1.12 -18.41
N ASP A 218 -1.04 1.63 -19.36
CA ASP A 218 -1.49 2.62 -20.37
C ASP A 218 -1.96 2.00 -21.70
N ARG A 219 -2.11 0.67 -21.80
CA ARG A 219 -2.55 0.02 -23.05
C ARG A 219 -4.05 0.12 -23.36
N ARG A 220 -4.81 1.04 -22.72
CA ARG A 220 -6.26 1.18 -22.97
C ARG A 220 -6.75 2.56 -23.40
N ASP A 221 -5.87 3.54 -23.54
CA ASP A 221 -6.25 4.76 -24.25
C ASP A 221 -5.85 4.65 -25.72
N GLY A 222 -6.82 4.32 -26.57
CA GLY A 222 -6.75 4.52 -28.02
C GLY A 222 -6.71 6.00 -28.44
N SER A 223 -6.31 6.88 -27.54
CA SER A 223 -6.12 8.31 -27.75
C SER A 223 -4.62 8.59 -27.81
N LEU A 224 -4.12 8.90 -29.00
CA LEU A 224 -2.75 9.30 -29.34
C LEU A 224 -2.28 10.62 -28.66
N SER A 225 -2.58 10.86 -27.39
CA SER A 225 -2.29 12.14 -26.71
C SER A 225 -1.81 12.05 -25.24
N SER A 226 -1.42 10.89 -24.73
CA SER A 226 -0.89 10.76 -23.35
C SER A 226 0.63 11.02 -23.25
N VAL A 227 1.05 12.26 -23.55
CA VAL A 227 2.45 12.70 -23.51
C VAL A 227 2.99 12.66 -22.07
N GLY A 228 3.53 11.52 -21.65
CA GLY A 228 4.24 11.37 -20.37
C GLY A 228 4.35 9.94 -19.88
N VAL A 229 5.35 9.66 -19.06
CA VAL A 229 5.56 8.39 -18.36
C VAL A 229 4.61 8.35 -17.15
N PRO A 230 3.70 7.35 -17.04
CA PRO A 230 2.87 7.18 -15.86
C PRO A 230 3.73 6.61 -14.72
N THR A 231 3.72 7.29 -13.58
CA THR A 231 4.60 6.96 -12.46
C THR A 231 3.84 6.90 -11.16
N GLN A 232 4.41 6.16 -10.21
CA GLN A 232 3.91 6.08 -8.85
C GLN A 232 5.06 6.18 -7.87
N ILE A 233 4.94 7.10 -6.92
CA ILE A 233 5.77 7.15 -5.70
C ILE A 233 4.92 6.61 -4.57
N SER A 234 5.43 5.68 -3.76
CA SER A 234 4.65 5.13 -2.66
C SER A 234 5.46 4.84 -1.42
N CYS A 235 4.81 4.97 -0.25
CA CYS A 235 5.32 4.57 1.04
C CYS A 235 4.54 3.35 1.54
N LYS A 236 5.18 2.18 1.61
CA LYS A 236 4.56 0.92 2.01
C LYS A 236 4.89 0.60 3.47
N ASN A 237 3.84 0.45 4.28
CA ASN A 237 3.92 0.06 5.68
C ASN A 237 4.91 0.90 6.52
N GLY A 238 5.12 2.17 6.14
CA GLY A 238 6.07 3.04 6.80
C GLY A 238 5.68 3.32 8.25
N ASN A 239 6.68 3.33 9.13
CA ASN A 239 6.53 3.87 10.48
C ASN A 239 6.27 5.40 10.42
N PRO A 240 5.90 6.05 11.54
CA PRO A 240 5.60 7.49 11.53
C PRO A 240 6.74 8.38 10.99
N ILE A 241 8.00 8.03 11.25
CA ILE A 241 9.17 8.76 10.77
C ILE A 241 9.30 8.63 9.24
N GLN A 242 9.17 7.39 8.73
CA GLN A 242 9.20 7.13 7.28
C GLN A 242 8.05 7.84 6.56
N LYS A 243 6.85 7.88 7.14
CA LYS A 243 5.70 8.58 6.56
C LYS A 243 5.92 10.09 6.53
N ARG A 244 6.41 10.67 7.63
CA ARG A 244 6.77 12.09 7.66
C ARG A 244 7.80 12.43 6.58
N ARG A 245 8.82 11.59 6.39
CA ARG A 245 9.82 11.75 5.33
C ARG A 245 9.21 11.60 3.94
N PHE A 246 8.34 10.63 3.73
CA PHE A 246 7.61 10.46 2.47
C PHE A 246 6.87 11.75 2.10
N PHE A 247 6.09 12.33 3.02
CA PHE A 247 5.41 13.61 2.78
C PHE A 247 6.40 14.77 2.54
N LYS A 248 7.54 14.80 3.23
CA LYS A 248 8.61 15.78 2.96
C LYS A 248 9.17 15.64 1.54
N ILE A 249 9.43 14.41 1.08
CA ILE A 249 9.89 14.12 -0.28
C ILE A 249 8.85 14.59 -1.30
N LEU A 250 7.57 14.27 -1.08
CA LEU A 250 6.49 14.73 -1.95
C LEU A 250 6.45 16.26 -2.03
N GLY A 251 6.60 16.97 -0.90
CA GLY A 251 6.60 18.43 -0.91
C GLY A 251 7.82 19.03 -1.63
N LEU A 252 8.99 18.41 -1.49
CA LEU A 252 10.19 18.82 -2.23
C LEU A 252 10.06 18.61 -3.74
N LEU A 253 9.28 17.60 -4.16
CA LEU A 253 8.96 17.34 -5.57
C LEU A 253 7.84 18.23 -6.11
N GLY A 254 7.20 19.07 -5.28
CA GLY A 254 6.04 19.88 -5.69
C GLY A 254 4.73 19.09 -5.78
N LEU A 255 4.66 17.95 -5.10
CA LEU A 255 3.47 17.10 -5.03
C LEU A 255 2.70 17.29 -3.70
N ALA A 256 3.29 17.88 -2.66
CA ALA A 256 2.65 18.07 -1.34
C ALA A 256 2.96 19.42 -0.69
#